data_AF-A0A9P7YMM0-F1
#
_entry.id   AF-A0A9P7YMM0-F1
#
_cell.length_a   1.000
_cell.length_b   1.000
_cell.length_c   1.000
_cell.angle_alpha   90.00
_cell.angle_beta   90.00
_cell.angle_gamma   90.00
#
_symmetry.space_group_name_H-M   'P 1'
#
loop_
_entity.id
_entity.type
_entity.pdbx_description
1 polymer ?
#
loop_
_entity_poly.entity_id
_entity_poly.type
_entity_poly.pdbx_seq_one_letter_code
_entity_poly.pdbx_strand_id
1 'polypeptide(L)'
;MSYKSYSPGSCAGTWVEKLEEKCRELGCHSPDFQIVSDRRGGRTAWSSTVTVQGRSIRARFWYDGQFVNNAKEDAAEVALKQIEASSPTSPSQNRSGW
;
A
#
# COMPACT_ATOMS: atom_id res chain seq x y z
N MET A 1 3.89 -29.96 -1.66
CA MET A 1 3.94 -28.74 -2.51
C MET A 1 2.73 -27.89 -2.16
N SER A 2 2.92 -26.75 -1.47
CA SER A 2 1.83 -25.87 -1.03
C SER A 2 1.31 -25.08 -2.21
N TYR A 3 0.10 -25.38 -2.67
CA TYR A 3 -0.58 -24.54 -3.63
C TYR A 3 -1.16 -23.33 -2.86
N LYS A 4 -0.56 -22.16 -3.02
CA LYS A 4 -1.30 -20.91 -2.79
C LYS A 4 -2.40 -20.88 -3.87
N SER A 5 -3.61 -21.26 -3.51
CA SER A 5 -4.79 -21.14 -4.37
C SER A 5 -5.05 -19.67 -4.67
N TYR A 6 -4.39 -19.11 -5.68
CA TYR A 6 -4.87 -17.88 -6.31
C TYR A 6 -6.08 -18.27 -7.15
N SER A 7 -7.26 -18.28 -6.53
CA SER A 7 -8.53 -18.44 -7.24
C SER A 7 -8.69 -17.25 -8.20
N PRO A 8 -8.72 -17.45 -9.53
CA PRO A 8 -8.72 -16.37 -10.51
C PRO A 8 -10.12 -15.73 -10.69
N GLY A 9 -10.89 -15.56 -9.60
CA GLY A 9 -12.30 -15.20 -9.71
C GLY A 9 -13.01 -14.83 -8.42
N SER A 10 -12.49 -13.92 -7.62
CA SER A 10 -13.25 -13.36 -6.49
C SER A 10 -13.19 -11.83 -6.50
N CYS A 11 -14.36 -11.27 -6.75
CA CYS A 11 -14.69 -9.92 -7.21
C CYS A 11 -14.44 -8.75 -6.23
N ALA A 12 -13.62 -8.89 -5.18
CA ALA A 12 -13.06 -7.78 -4.39
C ALA A 12 -12.08 -8.31 -3.33
N GLY A 13 -10.81 -8.50 -3.70
CA GLY A 13 -9.74 -8.64 -2.70
C GLY A 13 -9.58 -7.37 -1.86
N THR A 14 -9.02 -7.51 -0.65
CA THR A 14 -8.57 -6.40 0.19
C THR A 14 -7.63 -5.46 -0.57
N TRP A 15 -7.47 -4.21 -0.11
CA TRP A 15 -6.55 -3.27 -0.76
C TRP A 15 -5.12 -3.81 -0.77
N VAL A 16 -4.73 -4.56 0.26
CA VAL A 16 -3.45 -5.28 0.33
C VAL A 16 -3.30 -6.28 -0.81
N GLU A 17 -4.31 -7.13 -1.06
CA GLU A 17 -4.27 -8.13 -2.14
C GLU A 17 -4.21 -7.47 -3.52
N LYS A 18 -5.02 -6.42 -3.74
CA LYS A 18 -4.99 -5.66 -4.99
C LYS A 18 -3.61 -5.04 -5.24
N LEU A 19 -2.97 -4.52 -4.19
CA LEU A 19 -1.62 -3.98 -4.28
C LEU A 19 -0.60 -5.07 -4.61
N GLU A 20 -0.67 -6.23 -3.96
CA GLU A 20 0.22 -7.36 -4.23
C GLU A 20 0.09 -7.84 -5.67
N GLU A 21 -1.14 -7.99 -6.17
CA GLU A 21 -1.40 -8.33 -7.57
C GLU A 21 -0.82 -7.28 -8.50
N LYS A 22 -1.02 -5.99 -8.22
CA LYS A 22 -0.47 -4.92 -9.06
C LYS A 22 1.05 -4.93 -9.08
N CYS A 23 1.68 -5.22 -7.94
CA CYS A 23 3.13 -5.38 -7.86
C CYS A 23 3.62 -6.56 -8.69
N ARG A 24 2.88 -7.69 -8.64
CA ARG A 24 3.15 -8.89 -9.42
C ARG A 24 3.02 -8.64 -10.93
N GLU A 25 1.99 -7.91 -11.36
CA GLU A 25 1.82 -7.52 -12.77
C GLU A 25 2.98 -6.65 -13.28
N LEU A 26 3.46 -5.73 -12.44
CA LEU A 26 4.57 -4.83 -12.78
C LEU A 26 5.95 -5.47 -12.61
N GLY A 27 6.01 -6.72 -12.15
CA GLY A 27 7.26 -7.45 -11.92
C GLY A 27 8.12 -6.85 -10.80
N CYS A 28 7.53 -6.08 -9.87
CA CYS A 28 8.26 -5.51 -8.76
C CYS A 28 8.22 -6.38 -7.50
N HIS A 29 9.07 -6.04 -6.53
CA HIS A 29 9.11 -6.75 -5.26
C HIS A 29 7.77 -6.68 -4.52
N SER A 30 7.47 -7.70 -3.73
CA SER A 30 6.26 -7.75 -2.90
C SER A 30 6.21 -6.53 -1.98
N PRO A 31 5.01 -5.93 -1.78
CA PRO A 31 4.84 -4.77 -0.92
C PRO A 31 5.18 -5.11 0.54
N ASP A 32 6.12 -4.38 1.14
CA ASP A 32 6.50 -4.57 2.54
C ASP A 32 5.69 -3.64 3.44
N PHE A 33 4.97 -4.19 4.42
CA PHE A 33 4.11 -3.41 5.31
C PHE A 33 4.73 -3.28 6.69
N GLN A 34 5.03 -2.05 7.07
CA GLN A 34 5.53 -1.69 8.38
C GLN A 34 4.46 -0.96 9.19
N ILE A 35 4.04 -1.57 10.29
CA ILE A 35 3.12 -0.95 11.24
C ILE A 35 3.90 0.00 12.16
N VAL A 36 3.40 1.22 12.32
CA VAL A 36 4.00 2.28 13.15
C VAL A 36 3.04 2.60 14.29
N SER A 37 3.54 2.63 15.52
CA SER A 37 2.77 3.02 16.70
C SER A 37 3.34 4.30 17.34
N ASP A 38 2.45 5.16 17.81
CA ASP A 38 2.77 6.47 18.42
C ASP A 38 1.98 6.63 19.73
N ARG A 39 2.69 6.82 20.86
CA ARG A 39 2.05 6.94 22.18
C ARG A 39 1.68 8.39 22.49
N ARG A 40 0.38 8.67 22.61
CA ARG A 40 -0.18 10.00 22.90
C ARG A 40 -0.87 10.04 24.26
N GLY A 41 -0.07 10.04 25.33
CA GLY A 41 -0.55 10.35 26.69
C GLY A 41 -1.69 9.47 27.21
N GLY A 42 -1.73 8.18 26.81
CA GLY A 42 -2.72 7.20 27.26
C GLY A 42 -3.42 6.43 26.14
N ARG A 43 -3.39 6.96 24.91
CA ARG A 43 -3.82 6.25 23.70
C ARG A 43 -2.63 5.96 22.80
N THR A 44 -2.67 4.85 22.08
CA THR A 44 -1.66 4.53 21.06
C THR A 44 -2.30 4.73 19.70
N ALA A 45 -1.75 5.66 18.93
CA ALA A 45 -2.10 5.88 17.55
C ALA A 45 -1.32 4.88 16.68
N TRP A 46 -1.99 4.30 15.69
CA TRP A 46 -1.43 3.30 14.79
C TRP A 46 -1.53 3.76 13.34
N SER A 47 -0.46 3.57 12.60
CA SER A 47 -0.39 3.85 11.16
C SER A 47 0.28 2.67 10.47
N SER A 48 0.11 2.56 9.16
CA SER A 48 0.85 1.60 8.34
C SER A 48 1.67 2.34 7.30
N THR A 49 2.85 1.83 6.99
CA THR A 49 3.67 2.29 5.87
C THR A 49 3.94 1.10 4.98
N VAL A 50 3.64 1.21 3.69
CA VAL A 50 3.93 0.19 2.71
C VAL A 50 5.04 0.64 1.79
N THR A 51 6.04 -0.20 1.58
CA THR A 51 7.16 0.07 0.66
C THR A 51 6.96 -0.74 -0.61
N VAL A 52 6.84 -0.04 -1.75
CA VAL A 52 6.64 -0.63 -3.06
C VAL A 52 7.56 0.02 -4.08
N GLN A 53 8.28 -0.78 -4.88
CA GLN A 53 9.22 -0.26 -5.90
C GLN A 53 10.23 0.77 -5.34
N GLY A 54 10.69 0.57 -4.09
CA GLY A 54 11.59 1.50 -3.42
C GLY A 54 10.95 2.82 -2.97
N ARG A 55 9.63 2.95 -3.08
CA ARG A 55 8.84 4.10 -2.60
C ARG A 55 8.07 3.69 -1.34
N SER A 56 8.32 4.38 -0.24
CA SER A 56 7.58 4.16 1.01
C SER A 56 6.38 5.09 1.09
N ILE A 57 5.20 4.51 1.30
CA ILE A 57 3.90 5.16 1.22
C ILE A 57 3.20 4.90 2.54
N ARG A 58 2.95 5.96 3.29
CA ARG A 58 2.28 5.88 4.59
C ARG A 58 0.77 6.04 4.45
N ALA A 59 0.04 5.43 5.37
CA ALA A 59 -1.37 5.72 5.60
C ALA A 59 -1.56 7.23 5.84
N ARG A 60 -2.72 7.74 5.42
CA ARG A 60 -3.08 9.16 5.52
C ARG A 60 -3.42 9.57 6.94
N PHE A 61 -3.98 8.64 7.69
CA PHE A 61 -4.52 8.88 9.02
C PHE A 61 -3.89 7.95 10.05
N TRP A 62 -3.97 8.38 11.30
CA TRP A 62 -3.67 7.56 12.46
C TRP A 62 -4.96 6.95 12.98
N TYR A 63 -4.92 5.65 13.22
CA TYR A 63 -6.03 4.83 13.67
C TYR A 63 -5.83 4.44 15.12
N ASP A 64 -6.91 4.07 15.82
CA ASP A 64 -6.78 3.47 17.14
C ASP A 64 -6.29 2.01 17.02
N GLY A 65 -5.81 1.39 18.11
CA GLY A 65 -5.22 0.04 18.08
C GLY A 65 -6.19 -1.04 17.60
N GLN A 66 -7.49 -0.83 17.78
CA GLN A 66 -8.53 -1.70 17.24
C GLN A 66 -8.60 -1.67 15.70
N PHE A 67 -8.11 -0.60 15.06
CA PHE A 67 -8.24 -0.34 13.62
C PHE A 67 -6.91 -0.38 12.88
N VAL A 68 -5.90 -1.09 13.41
CA VAL A 68 -4.60 -1.30 12.74
C VAL A 68 -4.77 -1.91 11.35
N ASN A 69 -5.75 -2.80 11.17
CA ASN A 69 -6.06 -3.37 9.87
C ASN A 69 -6.53 -2.29 8.87
N ASN A 70 -7.35 -1.34 9.32
CA ASN A 70 -7.79 -0.23 8.48
C ASN A 70 -6.63 0.68 8.08
N ALA A 71 -5.64 0.86 8.97
CA ALA A 71 -4.41 1.58 8.66
C ALA A 71 -3.61 0.89 7.54
N LYS A 72 -3.57 -0.45 7.57
CA LYS A 72 -2.92 -1.27 6.54
C LYS A 72 -3.64 -1.16 5.20
N GLU A 73 -4.96 -1.26 5.20
CA GLU A 73 -5.81 -1.11 4.02
C GLU A 73 -5.67 0.29 3.40
N ASP A 74 -5.66 1.36 4.20
CA ASP A 74 -5.49 2.73 3.71
C ASP A 74 -4.11 2.94 3.08
N ALA A 75 -3.03 2.46 3.72
CA ALA A 75 -1.70 2.51 3.13
C ALA A 75 -1.64 1.76 1.79
N ALA A 76 -2.30 0.60 1.69
CA ALA A 76 -2.34 -0.18 0.47
C ALA A 76 -3.13 0.52 -0.65
N GLU A 77 -4.28 1.11 -0.33
CA GLU A 77 -5.09 1.88 -1.28
C GLU A 77 -4.30 3.06 -1.84
N VAL A 78 -3.64 3.83 -0.97
CA VAL A 78 -2.84 4.99 -1.37
C VAL A 78 -1.66 4.55 -2.24
N ALA A 79 -1.02 3.43 -1.89
CA ALA A 79 0.07 2.88 -2.67
C ALA A 79 -0.38 2.43 -4.05
N LEU A 80 -1.51 1.71 -4.12
CA LEU A 80 -2.08 1.25 -5.38
C LEU A 80 -2.43 2.45 -6.27
N LYS A 81 -3.09 3.47 -5.73
CA LYS A 81 -3.39 4.71 -6.44
C LYS A 81 -2.13 5.42 -6.93
N GLN A 82 -1.07 5.46 -6.14
CA GLN A 82 0.21 6.06 -6.58
C GLN A 82 0.86 5.25 -7.69
N ILE A 83 0.81 3.91 -7.63
CA ILE A 83 1.37 3.04 -8.67
C ILE A 83 0.56 3.17 -9.95
N GLU A 84 -0.77 3.14 -9.88
CA GLU A 84 -1.65 3.36 -11.02
C GLU A 84 -1.46 4.75 -11.62
N ALA A 85 -1.36 5.80 -10.80
CA ALA A 85 -1.07 7.15 -11.26
C ALA A 85 0.36 7.30 -11.82
N SER A 86 1.30 6.49 -11.37
CA SER A 86 2.67 6.47 -11.89
C SER A 86 2.83 5.53 -13.09
N SER A 87 1.87 4.63 -13.35
CA SER A 87 1.87 3.73 -14.49
C SER A 87 1.61 4.55 -15.75
N PRO A 88 2.62 4.74 -16.61
CA PRO A 88 2.55 5.70 -17.68
C PRO A 88 1.78 5.10 -18.86
N THR A 89 0.57 5.59 -19.11
CA THR A 89 0.34 6.15 -20.44
C THR A 89 1.17 7.46 -20.49
N SER A 90 2.41 7.35 -20.96
CA SER A 90 3.56 8.30 -20.96
C SER A 90 3.27 9.78 -21.36
N PRO A 91 4.23 10.75 -21.23
CA PRO A 91 5.60 10.73 -20.66
C PRO A 91 5.92 11.88 -19.66
N SER A 92 7.01 11.72 -18.90
CA SER A 92 7.95 12.76 -18.43
C SER A 92 7.40 14.19 -18.25
N GLN A 93 6.95 14.56 -17.06
CA GLN A 93 6.99 15.98 -16.67
C GLN A 93 8.35 16.33 -16.08
N ASN A 94 9.23 16.71 -17.00
CA ASN A 94 10.34 17.63 -16.77
C ASN A 94 9.83 18.84 -15.97
N ARG A 95 10.02 18.88 -14.65
CA ARG A 95 9.89 20.12 -13.88
C ARG A 95 11.24 20.83 -13.88
N SER A 96 11.54 21.43 -15.03
CA SER A 96 12.47 22.56 -15.12
C SER A 96 11.65 23.84 -15.08
N GLY A 97 12.12 24.81 -14.29
CA GLY A 97 11.58 26.16 -14.14
C GLY A 97 11.38 26.46 -12.67
N TRP A 98 11.88 27.55 -12.11
CA TRP A 98 12.34 28.84 -12.66
C TRP A 98 13.36 29.43 -11.68
#